data_AF-A0A1V4EBT5-F1
#
_entry.id   AF-A0A1V4EBT5-F1
#
_cell.length_a   1.000
_cell.length_b   1.000
_cell.length_c   1.000
_cell.angle_alpha   90.00
_cell.angle_beta   90.00
_cell.angle_gamma   90.00
#
_symmetry.space_group_name_H-M   'P 1'
#
loop_
_entity.id
_entity.type
_entity.pdbx_description
1 polymer ?
#
loop_
_entity_poly.entity_id
_entity_poly.type
_entity_poly.pdbx_seq_one_letter_code
_entity_poly.pdbx_strand_id
1 'polypeptide(L)'
;MRTFVGAQEAYGEEEFAELALGIDVELFRGPLQSETDTERAAREDAARDVLADLREQADDGDDIAAWDCLYADALTRTVPFLRAASGPRPGTGAAA
;
A
#
# COMPACT_ATOMS: atom_id res chain seq x y z
N MET A 1 7.95 -0.54 -26.22
CA MET A 1 8.79 -1.68 -25.77
C MET A 1 7.89 -2.56 -24.90
N ARG A 2 8.05 -3.88 -24.94
CA ARG A 2 7.24 -4.80 -24.10
C ARG A 2 8.06 -5.25 -22.90
N THR A 3 7.46 -5.28 -21.72
CA THR A 3 8.12 -5.61 -20.45
C THR A 3 7.45 -6.82 -19.83
N PHE A 4 8.24 -7.76 -19.31
CA PHE A 4 7.74 -9.03 -18.78
C PHE A 4 8.34 -9.35 -17.43
N VAL A 5 7.55 -9.99 -16.57
CA VAL A 5 8.00 -10.66 -15.34
C VAL A 5 7.53 -12.11 -15.41
N GLY A 6 8.48 -13.05 -15.46
CA GLY A 6 8.17 -14.45 -15.73
C GLY A 6 7.46 -14.60 -17.08
N ALA A 7 6.22 -15.09 -17.06
CA ALA A 7 5.39 -15.30 -18.25
C ALA A 7 4.32 -14.21 -18.47
N GLN A 8 4.26 -13.19 -17.63
CA GLN A 8 3.25 -12.13 -17.69
C GLN A 8 3.83 -10.85 -18.31
N GLU A 9 3.05 -10.23 -19.21
CA GLU A 9 3.36 -8.93 -19.81
C GLU A 9 2.83 -7.82 -18.89
N ALA A 10 3.68 -6.87 -18.51
CA ALA A 10 3.26 -5.68 -17.76
C ALA A 10 2.88 -4.55 -18.73
N TYR A 11 1.72 -3.94 -18.52
CA TYR A 11 1.21 -2.81 -19.29
C TYR A 11 1.95 -1.51 -18.97
N GLY A 12 2.43 -1.35 -17.73
CA GLY A 12 3.09 -0.14 -17.25
C GLY A 12 4.10 -0.41 -16.13
N GLU A 13 4.69 0.66 -15.61
CA GLU A 13 5.70 0.57 -14.54
C GLU A 13 5.11 0.08 -13.20
N GLU A 14 3.86 0.45 -12.91
CA GLU A 14 3.14 0.01 -11.71
C GLU A 14 2.88 -1.50 -11.75
N GLU A 15 2.23 -2.01 -12.79
CA GLU A 15 2.01 -3.45 -12.96
C GLU A 15 3.33 -4.23 -13.03
N PHE A 16 4.38 -3.66 -13.62
CA PHE A 16 5.70 -4.27 -13.58
C PHE A 16 6.23 -4.42 -12.15
N ALA A 17 6.11 -3.38 -11.32
CA ALA A 17 6.53 -3.43 -9.94
C ALA A 17 5.71 -4.44 -9.13
N GLU A 18 4.40 -4.48 -9.32
CA GLU A 18 3.51 -5.44 -8.68
C GLU A 18 3.89 -6.88 -9.03
N LEU A 19 4.05 -7.18 -10.32
CA LEU A 19 4.43 -8.52 -10.77
C LEU A 19 5.82 -8.91 -10.28
N ALA A 20 6.78 -7.97 -10.26
CA ALA A 20 8.15 -8.24 -9.84
C ALA A 20 8.28 -8.45 -8.33
N LEU A 21 7.49 -7.73 -7.54
CA LEU A 21 7.50 -7.80 -6.08
C LEU A 21 6.51 -8.83 -5.53
N GLY A 22 5.51 -9.23 -6.31
CA GLY A 22 4.40 -10.07 -5.85
C GLY A 22 3.37 -9.31 -5.00
N ILE A 23 3.44 -7.98 -4.94
CA ILE A 23 2.66 -7.19 -4.00
C ILE A 23 2.19 -5.85 -4.59
N ASP A 24 0.95 -5.47 -4.30
CA ASP A 24 0.40 -4.17 -4.66
C ASP A 24 0.85 -3.10 -3.67
N VAL A 25 1.84 -2.29 -4.07
CA VAL A 25 2.41 -1.23 -3.22
C VAL A 25 1.41 -0.11 -2.95
N GLU A 26 0.57 0.24 -3.91
CA GLU A 26 -0.40 1.33 -3.78
C GLU A 26 -1.54 0.96 -2.83
N LEU A 27 -1.97 -0.30 -2.83
CA LEU A 27 -2.96 -0.83 -1.88
C LEU A 27 -2.53 -0.57 -0.42
N PHE A 28 -1.29 -0.92 -0.06
CA PHE A 28 -0.81 -0.81 1.32
C PHE A 28 -0.34 0.60 1.70
N ARG A 29 0.46 1.26 0.86
CA ARG A 29 0.99 2.62 1.12
C ARG A 29 -0.09 3.70 0.96
N GLY A 30 -1.06 3.44 0.09
CA GLY A 30 -1.91 4.45 -0.50
C GLY A 30 -1.30 5.05 -1.78
N PRO A 31 -2.15 5.63 -2.65
CA PRO A 31 -1.71 6.28 -3.88
C PRO A 31 -0.86 7.52 -3.56
N LEU A 32 0.05 7.87 -4.46
CA LEU A 32 0.80 9.14 -4.34
C LEU A 32 -0.08 10.37 -4.63
N GLN A 33 -1.22 10.15 -5.29
CA GLN A 33 -2.22 11.16 -5.58
C GLN A 33 -3.24 11.29 -4.44
N SER A 34 -4.10 12.31 -4.50
CA SER A 34 -5.17 12.47 -3.54
C SER A 34 -6.24 11.40 -3.70
N GLU A 35 -6.56 10.70 -2.63
CA GLU A 35 -7.75 9.84 -2.49
C GLU A 35 -8.78 10.54 -1.58
N THR A 36 -10.07 10.33 -1.84
CA THR A 36 -11.15 10.71 -0.94
C THR A 36 -11.13 9.84 0.32
N ASP A 37 -11.81 10.28 1.38
CA ASP A 37 -11.89 9.51 2.62
C ASP A 37 -12.60 8.16 2.43
N THR A 38 -13.57 8.08 1.52
CA THR A 38 -14.26 6.83 1.19
C THR A 38 -13.36 5.87 0.41
N GLU A 39 -12.63 6.36 -0.59
CA GLU A 39 -11.65 5.55 -1.33
C GLU A 39 -10.55 5.03 -0.40
N ARG A 40 -10.06 5.89 0.50
CA ARG A 40 -9.11 5.52 1.55
C ARG A 40 -9.65 4.40 2.42
N ALA A 41 -10.87 4.57 2.95
CA ALA A 41 -11.46 3.59 3.85
C ALA A 41 -11.63 2.24 3.14
N ALA A 42 -12.08 2.23 1.89
CA ALA A 42 -12.21 1.01 1.08
C ALA A 42 -10.85 0.35 0.82
N ARG A 43 -9.82 1.13 0.48
CA ARG A 43 -8.46 0.63 0.28
C ARG A 43 -7.89 0.04 1.57
N GLU A 44 -8.01 0.75 2.70
CA GLU A 44 -7.54 0.28 4.00
C GLU A 44 -8.30 -0.97 4.47
N ASP A 45 -9.55 -1.14 4.07
CA ASP A 45 -10.34 -2.35 4.29
C ASP A 45 -9.78 -3.54 3.50
N ALA A 46 -9.63 -3.39 2.19
CA ALA A 46 -9.03 -4.40 1.35
C ALA A 46 -7.59 -4.76 1.79
N ALA A 47 -6.78 -3.77 2.17
CA ALA A 47 -5.43 -3.99 2.67
C ALA A 47 -5.41 -4.78 3.98
N ARG A 48 -6.40 -4.58 4.87
CA ARG A 48 -6.53 -5.34 6.12
C ARG A 48 -6.89 -6.80 5.85
N ASP A 49 -7.79 -7.06 4.90
CA ASP A 49 -8.18 -8.41 4.53
C ASP A 49 -6.99 -9.18 3.92
N VAL A 50 -6.28 -8.59 2.95
CA VAL A 50 -5.10 -9.22 2.34
C VAL A 50 -3.99 -9.47 3.38
N LEU A 51 -3.78 -8.55 4.32
CA LEU A 51 -2.83 -8.76 5.41
C LEU A 51 -3.25 -9.90 6.35
N ALA A 52 -4.55 -10.13 6.55
CA ALA A 52 -5.02 -11.26 7.34
C ALA A 52 -4.71 -12.58 6.63
N ASP A 53 -5.00 -12.67 5.33
CA ASP A 53 -4.72 -13.85 4.51
C ASP A 53 -3.22 -14.17 4.44
N LEU A 54 -2.35 -13.15 4.32
CA LEU A 54 -0.90 -13.34 4.32
C LEU A 54 -0.38 -13.85 5.68
N ARG A 55 -0.97 -13.38 6.79
CA ARG A 55 -0.62 -13.86 8.13
C ARG A 55 -1.05 -15.30 8.34
N GLU A 56 -2.25 -15.68 7.89
CA GLU A 56 -2.72 -17.07 7.96
C GLU A 56 -1.78 -18.01 7.19
N GLN A 57 -1.40 -17.64 5.96
CA GLN A 57 -0.44 -18.42 5.16
C GLN A 57 0.94 -18.51 5.82
N ALA A 58 1.41 -17.42 6.42
CA ALA A 58 2.67 -17.42 7.17
C ALA A 58 2.62 -18.34 8.40
N ASP A 59 1.51 -18.33 9.15
CA ASP A 59 1.28 -19.20 10.30
C ASP A 59 1.20 -20.68 9.88
N ASP A 60 0.69 -20.97 8.66
CA ASP A 60 0.69 -22.29 8.03
C ASP A 60 2.06 -22.72 7.50
N GLY A 61 3.08 -21.86 7.60
CA GLY A 61 4.48 -22.17 7.27
C GLY A 61 4.93 -21.74 5.88
N ASP A 62 4.19 -20.85 5.20
CA ASP A 62 4.65 -20.23 3.96
C ASP A 62 5.63 -19.09 4.26
N ASP A 63 6.93 -19.36 4.06
CA ASP A 63 8.00 -18.40 4.25
C ASP A 63 7.86 -17.16 3.33
N ILE A 64 7.35 -17.34 2.11
CA ILE A 64 7.18 -16.22 1.16
C ILE A 64 6.06 -15.31 1.66
N ALA A 65 4.92 -15.89 2.04
CA ALA A 65 3.82 -15.12 2.63
C ALA A 65 4.25 -14.39 3.91
N ALA A 66 5.14 -14.97 4.71
CA ALA A 66 5.71 -14.30 5.89
C ALA A 66 6.51 -13.05 5.51
N TRP A 67 7.37 -13.12 4.48
CA TRP A 67 8.10 -11.95 3.98
C TRP A 67 7.18 -10.89 3.39
N ASP A 68 6.20 -11.32 2.60
CA ASP A 68 5.22 -10.43 1.98
C ASP A 68 4.37 -9.72 3.04
N CYS A 69 3.94 -10.44 4.08
CA CYS A 69 3.23 -9.86 5.21
C CYS A 69 4.06 -8.77 5.90
N LEU A 70 5.35 -9.03 6.17
CA LEU A 70 6.23 -8.06 6.82
C LEU A 70 6.41 -6.80 5.95
N TYR A 71 6.52 -6.98 4.64
CA TYR A 71 6.69 -5.88 3.71
C TYR A 71 5.40 -5.06 3.54
N ALA A 72 4.25 -5.71 3.34
CA ALA A 72 2.93 -5.06 3.30
C ALA A 72 2.67 -4.26 4.58
N ASP A 73 2.90 -4.85 5.75
CA ASP A 73 2.71 -4.19 7.03
C ASP A 73 3.63 -2.96 7.19
N ALA A 74 4.87 -3.04 6.69
CA ALA A 74 5.76 -1.88 6.65
C ALA A 74 5.23 -0.76 5.74
N LEU A 75 4.67 -1.09 4.57
CA LEU A 75 4.10 -0.12 3.64
C LEU A 75 2.91 0.64 4.26
N THR A 76 2.03 -0.02 5.01
CA THR A 76 0.89 0.65 5.68
C THR A 76 1.31 1.73 6.69
N ARG A 77 2.56 1.66 7.19
CA ARG A 77 3.13 2.63 8.13
C ARG A 77 3.84 3.79 7.44
N THR A 78 3.99 3.74 6.11
CA THR A 78 4.57 4.83 5.33
C THR A 78 3.47 5.82 4.92
N VAL A 79 3.74 7.12 5.07
CA VAL A 79 2.81 8.18 4.66
C VAL A 79 3.47 9.09 3.64
N PRO A 80 2.82 9.36 2.48
CA PRO A 80 3.35 10.31 1.51
C PRO A 80 3.58 11.68 2.15
N PHE A 81 4.72 12.32 1.87
CA PHE A 81 5.09 13.60 2.47
C PHE A 81 4.03 14.70 2.25
N LEU A 82 3.41 14.73 1.06
CA LEU A 82 2.34 15.69 0.74
C LEU A 82 1.12 15.54 1.67
N ARG A 83 0.83 14.32 2.14
CA ARG A 83 -0.19 14.05 3.14
C ARG A 83 0.24 14.56 4.51
N ALA A 84 1.48 14.31 4.92
CA ALA A 84 2.01 14.81 6.20
C ALA A 84 1.97 16.34 6.27
N ALA A 85 2.26 17.02 5.16
CA ALA A 85 2.21 18.49 5.06
C ALA A 85 0.79 19.07 5.05
N SER A 86 -0.22 18.27 4.69
CA SER A 86 -1.63 18.68 4.62
C SER A 86 -2.40 18.49 5.94
N GLY A 87 -1.71 18.06 7.01
CA GLY A 87 -2.31 17.92 8.33
C GLY A 87 -2.94 19.22 8.85
N PRO A 88 -3.93 19.14 9.76
CA PRO A 88 -4.64 20.32 10.27
C PRO A 88 -3.64 21.29 10.90
N ARG A 89 -3.48 22.46 10.27
CA ARG A 89 -2.74 23.58 10.88
C ARG A 89 -3.49 23.94 12.17
N PRO A 90 -2.84 23.97 13.35
CA PRO A 90 -3.48 24.46 14.55
C PRO A 90 -3.89 25.91 14.27
N GLY A 91 -5.21 26.15 14.23
CA GLY A 91 -5.76 27.47 13.97
C GLY A 91 -5.17 28.44 14.96
N THR A 92 -4.52 29.49 14.45
CA THR A 92 -3.98 30.59 15.24
C THR A 92 -5.13 31.17 16.05
N GLY A 93 -5.21 30.81 17.33
CA GLY A 93 -6.13 31.42 18.26
C GLY A 93 -5.81 32.90 18.35
N ALA A 94 -6.60 33.72 17.67
CA ALA A 94 -6.64 35.15 17.90
C ALA A 94 -7.26 35.36 19.30
N ALA A 95 -6.41 35.57 20.30
CA ALA A 95 -6.83 36.12 21.58
C ALA A 95 -7.16 37.60 21.37
N ALA A 96 -8.42 37.95 21.58
CA ALA A 96 -8.93 39.32 21.68
C ALA A 96 -8.83 39.83 23.12
#